data_AF-A0A969XMN3-F1
#
_entry.id   AF-A0A969XMN3-F1
#
_cell.length_a   1.000
_cell.length_b   1.000
_cell.length_c   1.000
_cell.angle_alpha   90.00
_cell.angle_beta   90.00
_cell.angle_gamma   90.00
#
_symmetry.space_group_name_H-M   'P 1'
#
loop_
_entity.id
_entity.type
_entity.pdbx_description
1 polymer ?
#
loop_
_entity_poly.entity_id
_entity_poly.type
_entity_poly.pdbx_seq_one_letter_code
_entity_poly.pdbx_strand_id
1 'polypeptide(L)'
;MSDLAVIRDRLARSLAEVPVRVRGEATDALAPEKVLADLGEDGSWADVDYADRQRSHWAPALHLRRIQTLAQAARRAAPGSPESAAFLDGARRALAVWMRLDPQSDNWWHNDIGTPLAMGNILVMLGDDAPPDDRAGGIEILARVPISKTGQNRAWL
;
A
#
# COMPACT_ATOMS: atom_id res chain seq x y z
N MET A 1 -18.60 -15.74 -13.25
CA MET A 1 -17.84 -14.74 -12.49
C MET A 1 -18.73 -14.26 -11.36
N SER A 2 -18.28 -14.25 -10.10
CA SER A 2 -19.09 -13.81 -8.96
C SER A 2 -19.15 -12.28 -8.85
N ASP A 3 -20.17 -11.75 -8.18
CA ASP A 3 -20.31 -10.30 -7.96
C ASP A 3 -19.09 -9.71 -7.25
N LEU A 4 -18.52 -10.42 -6.27
CA LEU A 4 -17.30 -10.00 -5.58
C LEU A 4 -16.09 -9.90 -6.52
N ALA A 5 -15.96 -10.81 -7.48
CA ALA A 5 -14.90 -10.73 -8.47
C ALA A 5 -15.05 -9.50 -9.38
N VAL A 6 -16.28 -9.16 -9.76
CA VAL A 6 -16.59 -7.95 -10.54
C VAL A 6 -16.29 -6.67 -9.74
N ILE A 7 -16.69 -6.63 -8.46
CA ILE A 7 -16.43 -5.48 -7.58
C ILE A 7 -14.94 -5.28 -7.38
N ARG A 8 -14.19 -6.37 -7.06
CA ARG A 8 -12.74 -6.33 -6.90
C ARG A 8 -12.04 -5.78 -8.15
N ASP A 9 -12.39 -6.29 -9.32
CA ASP A 9 -11.79 -5.85 -10.58
C ASP A 9 -12.08 -4.37 -10.88
N ARG A 10 -13.32 -3.92 -10.68
CA ARG A 10 -13.68 -2.50 -10.84
C ARG A 10 -12.92 -1.60 -9.87
N LEU A 11 -12.80 -2.02 -8.62
CA LEU A 11 -12.06 -1.26 -7.61
C LEU A 11 -10.56 -1.21 -7.94
N ALA A 12 -9.95 -2.34 -8.31
CA ALA A 12 -8.54 -2.40 -8.71
C ALA A 12 -8.26 -1.49 -9.91
N ARG A 13 -9.13 -1.47 -10.92
CA ARG A 13 -9.02 -0.55 -12.07
C ARG A 13 -9.18 0.91 -11.65
N SER A 14 -10.14 1.23 -10.79
CA SER A 14 -10.30 2.59 -10.30
C SER A 14 -9.08 3.05 -9.50
N LEU A 15 -8.57 2.20 -8.60
CA LEU A 15 -7.37 2.49 -7.81
C LEU A 15 -6.13 2.64 -8.67
N ALA A 16 -6.04 1.93 -9.81
CA ALA A 16 -4.94 2.08 -10.76
C ALA A 16 -4.89 3.49 -11.36
N GLU A 17 -6.00 4.22 -11.49
CA GLU A 17 -6.06 5.52 -12.17
C GLU A 17 -6.00 6.73 -11.22
N VAL A 18 -6.46 6.57 -9.97
CA VAL A 18 -6.53 7.68 -9.01
C VAL A 18 -5.14 7.98 -8.44
N PRO A 19 -4.73 9.26 -8.26
CA PRO A 19 -3.45 9.57 -7.62
C PRO A 19 -3.33 8.95 -6.21
N VAL A 20 -2.20 8.31 -5.93
CA VAL A 20 -1.91 7.80 -4.58
C VAL A 20 -1.79 8.97 -3.61
N ARG A 21 -2.54 8.91 -2.51
CA ARG A 21 -2.47 9.90 -1.43
C ARG A 21 -2.36 9.16 -0.10
N VAL A 22 -1.36 9.53 0.70
CA VAL A 22 -1.21 9.12 2.10
C VAL A 22 -1.12 10.38 2.93
N ARG A 23 -1.81 10.43 4.07
CA ARG A 23 -1.83 11.63 4.91
C ARG A 23 -0.43 11.88 5.48
N GLY A 24 -0.01 13.15 5.51
CA GLY A 24 1.31 13.53 6.00
C GLY A 24 2.41 13.39 4.96
N GLU A 25 2.08 12.88 3.77
CA GLU A 25 2.99 12.81 2.62
C GLU A 25 2.73 13.93 1.62
N ALA A 26 3.77 14.24 0.84
CA ALA A 26 3.65 15.13 -0.31
C ALA A 26 2.63 14.58 -1.33
N THR A 27 2.03 15.47 -2.13
CA THR A 27 0.96 15.11 -3.08
C THR A 27 1.43 15.07 -4.54
N ASP A 28 2.71 15.27 -4.77
CA ASP A 28 3.35 15.15 -6.07
C ASP A 28 3.23 13.72 -6.62
N ALA A 29 3.32 13.56 -7.95
CA ALA A 29 3.34 12.22 -8.52
C ALA A 29 4.73 11.61 -8.31
N LEU A 30 4.79 10.39 -7.76
CA LEU A 30 6.02 9.61 -7.74
C LEU A 30 6.20 8.91 -9.10
N ALA A 31 7.41 8.99 -9.66
CA ALA A 31 7.75 8.23 -10.87
C ALA A 31 8.01 6.75 -10.48
N PRO A 32 7.22 5.78 -10.97
CA PRO A 32 7.33 4.38 -10.53
C PRO A 32 8.69 3.76 -10.87
N GLU A 33 9.32 4.17 -11.97
CA GLU A 33 10.65 3.72 -12.37
C GLU A 33 11.71 4.16 -11.36
N LYS A 34 11.60 5.39 -10.86
CA LYS A 34 12.49 5.89 -9.80
C LYS A 34 12.23 5.18 -8.48
N VAL A 35 10.96 5.00 -8.12
CA VAL A 35 10.59 4.25 -6.90
C VAL A 35 11.17 2.84 -6.93
N LEU A 36 11.10 2.15 -8.09
CA LEU A 36 11.67 0.83 -8.27
C LEU A 36 13.20 0.85 -8.25
N ALA A 37 13.83 1.85 -8.89
CA ALA A 37 15.29 1.96 -8.94
C ALA A 37 15.92 2.24 -7.56
N ASP A 38 15.21 2.97 -6.70
CA ASP A 38 15.66 3.28 -5.33
C ASP A 38 15.34 2.14 -4.33
N LEU A 39 14.64 1.08 -4.75
CA LEU A 39 14.28 -0.05 -3.89
C LEU A 39 15.49 -0.94 -3.66
N GLY A 40 15.89 -1.10 -2.40
CA GLY A 40 16.97 -2.00 -1.99
C GLY A 40 16.67 -3.47 -2.32
N GLU A 41 17.71 -4.29 -2.36
CA GLU A 41 17.57 -5.73 -2.62
C GLU A 41 16.66 -6.42 -1.59
N ASP A 42 16.70 -5.96 -0.34
CA ASP A 42 15.88 -6.45 0.78
C ASP A 42 14.41 -5.99 0.74
N GLY A 43 14.03 -5.16 -0.23
CA GLY A 43 12.68 -4.60 -0.39
C GLY A 43 12.43 -3.33 0.42
N SER A 44 13.44 -2.75 1.07
CA SER A 44 13.32 -1.49 1.80
C SER A 44 13.84 -0.31 0.98
N TRP A 45 13.37 0.89 1.30
CA TRP A 45 14.00 2.14 0.84
C TRP A 45 14.83 2.77 1.94
N ALA A 46 16.08 3.10 1.64
CA ALA A 46 17.07 3.60 2.61
C ALA A 46 16.79 5.03 3.11
N ASP A 47 15.98 5.80 2.39
CA ASP A 47 15.57 7.16 2.76
C ASP A 47 14.32 7.19 3.67
N VAL A 48 13.77 6.03 4.05
CA VAL A 48 12.65 5.91 4.98
C VAL A 48 13.17 5.53 6.37
N ASP A 49 12.92 6.39 7.36
CA ASP A 49 13.15 6.05 8.77
C ASP A 49 11.99 5.19 9.29
N TYR A 50 12.18 3.87 9.29
CA TYR A 50 11.17 2.91 9.76
C TYR A 50 10.94 2.93 11.28
N ALA A 51 11.85 3.55 12.05
CA ALA A 51 11.71 3.69 13.49
C ALA A 51 10.96 4.98 13.88
N ASP A 52 10.67 5.86 12.92
CA ASP A 52 9.94 7.09 13.18
C ASP A 52 8.53 6.80 13.72
N ARG A 53 8.15 7.55 14.75
CA ARG A 53 6.85 7.47 15.43
C ARG A 53 6.11 8.80 15.43
N GLN A 54 6.60 9.80 14.69
CA GLN A 54 6.04 11.14 14.67
C GLN A 54 4.53 11.16 14.36
N ARG A 55 3.83 12.13 14.96
CA ARG A 55 2.36 12.21 14.92
C ARG A 55 1.82 12.82 13.62
N SER A 56 2.61 13.65 12.95
CA SER A 56 2.17 14.45 11.80
C SER A 56 2.74 13.89 10.50
N HIS A 57 4.00 14.20 10.21
CA HIS A 57 4.76 13.58 9.13
C HIS A 57 5.39 12.32 9.71
N TRP A 58 4.90 11.16 9.27
CA TRP A 58 5.33 9.86 9.77
C TRP A 58 6.03 9.13 8.63
N ALA A 59 7.37 9.07 8.67
CA ALA A 59 8.18 8.63 7.54
C ALA A 59 7.78 7.26 6.93
N PRO A 60 7.36 6.24 7.71
CA PRO A 60 6.88 4.97 7.16
C PRO A 60 5.69 5.10 6.20
N ALA A 61 4.89 6.17 6.29
CA ALA A 61 3.79 6.42 5.35
C ALA A 61 4.26 6.49 3.88
N LEU A 62 5.49 6.96 3.64
CA LEU A 62 6.10 6.99 2.30
C LEU A 62 6.30 5.58 1.73
N HIS A 63 6.63 4.60 2.57
CA HIS A 63 6.79 3.20 2.15
C HIS A 63 5.46 2.66 1.58
N LEU A 64 4.35 2.85 2.29
CA LEU A 64 3.01 2.46 1.81
C LEU A 64 2.64 3.17 0.49
N ARG A 65 2.91 4.48 0.40
CA ARG A 65 2.69 5.26 -0.82
C ARG A 65 3.45 4.67 -2.01
N ARG A 66 4.72 4.29 -1.80
CA ARG A 66 5.57 3.69 -2.84
C ARG A 66 5.10 2.30 -3.26
N ILE A 67 4.66 1.45 -2.34
CA ILE A 67 4.03 0.16 -2.71
C ILE A 67 2.80 0.41 -3.60
N GLN A 68 1.91 1.34 -3.21
CA GLN A 68 0.75 1.70 -4.01
C GLN A 68 1.16 2.21 -5.41
N THR A 69 2.19 3.05 -5.51
CA THR A 69 2.71 3.53 -6.79
C THR A 69 3.19 2.38 -7.69
N LEU A 70 3.94 1.42 -7.15
CA LEU A 70 4.38 0.24 -7.90
C LEU A 70 3.20 -0.64 -8.32
N ALA A 71 2.24 -0.86 -7.43
CA ALA A 71 1.03 -1.63 -7.75
C ALA A 71 0.18 -0.96 -8.85
N GLN A 72 0.04 0.37 -8.83
CA GLN A 72 -0.62 1.11 -9.91
C GLN A 72 0.13 0.95 -11.24
N ALA A 73 1.45 1.11 -11.24
CA ALA A 73 2.28 0.97 -12.43
C ALA A 73 2.17 -0.44 -13.05
N ALA A 74 2.24 -1.48 -12.21
CA ALA A 74 2.02 -2.85 -12.62
C ALA A 74 0.66 -3.08 -13.31
N ARG A 75 -0.41 -2.46 -12.81
CA ARG A 75 -1.78 -2.57 -13.34
C ARG A 75 -2.01 -1.77 -14.63
N ARG A 76 -1.27 -0.67 -14.82
CA ARG A 76 -1.32 0.15 -16.04
C ARG A 76 -0.48 -0.45 -17.17
N ALA A 77 0.62 -1.11 -16.82
CA ALA A 77 1.45 -1.82 -17.79
C ALA A 77 0.67 -2.96 -18.46
N ALA A 78 1.10 -3.34 -19.67
CA ALA A 78 0.48 -4.44 -20.40
C ALA A 78 0.55 -5.74 -19.57
N PRO A 79 -0.56 -6.47 -19.36
CA PRO A 79 -0.56 -7.69 -18.56
C PRO A 79 0.47 -8.71 -19.07
N GLY A 80 1.31 -9.21 -18.15
CA GLY A 80 2.36 -10.18 -18.48
C GLY A 80 3.62 -9.59 -19.15
N SER A 81 3.70 -8.27 -19.30
CA SER A 81 4.92 -7.63 -19.80
C SER A 81 6.06 -7.69 -18.78
N PRO A 82 7.33 -7.63 -19.23
CA PRO A 82 8.48 -7.53 -18.32
C PRO A 82 8.39 -6.34 -17.36
N GLU A 83 7.81 -5.22 -17.82
CA GLU A 83 7.59 -4.02 -17.01
C GLU A 83 6.57 -4.28 -15.89
N SER A 84 5.41 -4.88 -16.22
CA SER A 84 4.40 -5.26 -15.23
C SER A 84 4.99 -6.22 -14.18
N ALA A 85 5.77 -7.21 -14.64
CA ALA A 85 6.44 -8.17 -13.77
C ALA A 85 7.46 -7.49 -12.84
N ALA A 86 8.25 -6.53 -13.32
CA ALA A 86 9.23 -5.81 -12.51
C ALA A 86 8.56 -4.97 -11.40
N PHE A 87 7.47 -4.27 -11.72
CA PHE A 87 6.74 -3.50 -10.72
C PHE A 87 6.01 -4.39 -9.70
N LEU A 88 5.45 -5.54 -10.13
CA LEU A 88 4.87 -6.53 -9.23
C LEU A 88 5.92 -7.08 -8.27
N ASP A 89 7.10 -7.47 -8.76
CA ASP A 89 8.19 -7.95 -7.90
C ASP A 89 8.59 -6.91 -6.85
N GLY A 90 8.82 -5.66 -7.28
CA GLY A 90 9.14 -4.57 -6.36
C GLY A 90 8.07 -4.34 -5.30
N ALA A 91 6.79 -4.35 -5.70
CA ALA A 91 5.66 -4.19 -4.77
C ALA A 91 5.58 -5.34 -3.75
N ARG A 92 5.84 -6.59 -4.19
CA ARG A 92 5.85 -7.77 -3.32
C ARG A 92 6.98 -7.71 -2.29
N ARG A 93 8.20 -7.42 -2.73
CA ARG A 93 9.36 -7.31 -1.84
C ARG A 93 9.15 -6.21 -0.79
N ALA A 94 8.63 -5.05 -1.20
CA ALA A 94 8.29 -3.97 -0.27
C ALA A 94 7.16 -4.34 0.70
N LEU A 95 6.10 -5.00 0.21
CA LEU A 95 5.02 -5.48 1.09
C LEU A 95 5.55 -6.43 2.18
N ALA A 96 6.45 -7.35 1.83
CA ALA A 96 7.09 -8.25 2.80
C ALA A 96 7.91 -7.49 3.86
N VAL A 97 8.54 -6.36 3.49
CA VAL A 97 9.19 -5.47 4.48
C VAL A 97 8.18 -4.86 5.42
N TRP A 98 7.06 -4.35 4.91
CA TRP A 98 6.00 -3.81 5.77
C TRP A 98 5.46 -4.86 6.75
N MET A 99 5.17 -6.08 6.28
CA MET A 99 4.69 -7.17 7.14
C MET A 99 5.69 -7.55 8.23
N ARG A 100 6.99 -7.51 7.92
CA ARG A 100 8.05 -7.83 8.89
C ARG A 100 8.21 -6.76 9.97
N LEU A 101 8.05 -5.49 9.61
CA LEU A 101 8.35 -4.37 10.51
C LEU A 101 7.13 -3.84 11.27
N ASP A 102 5.93 -3.95 10.69
CA ASP A 102 4.66 -3.34 11.14
C ASP A 102 4.84 -1.98 11.88
N PRO A 103 5.42 -0.95 11.23
CA PRO A 103 5.73 0.30 11.89
C PRO A 103 4.48 0.96 12.48
N GLN A 104 4.62 1.64 13.62
CA GLN A 104 3.53 2.33 14.30
C GLN A 104 3.87 3.79 14.61
N SER A 105 2.90 4.68 14.40
CA SER A 105 2.96 6.08 14.82
C SER A 105 2.41 6.28 16.23
N ASP A 106 2.81 7.37 16.90
CA ASP A 106 2.16 7.85 18.13
C ASP A 106 0.80 8.55 17.85
N ASN A 107 0.45 8.75 16.58
CA ASN A 107 -0.87 9.18 16.17
C ASN A 107 -1.69 7.98 15.70
N TRP A 108 -2.69 7.61 16.51
CA TRP A 108 -3.62 6.51 16.23
C TRP A 108 -4.23 6.57 14.82
N TRP A 109 -4.41 7.75 14.23
CA TRP A 109 -4.99 7.86 12.89
C TRP A 109 -4.16 7.12 11.84
N HIS A 110 -2.82 7.17 11.91
CA HIS A 110 -1.96 6.45 10.96
C HIS A 110 -2.08 4.94 11.12
N ASN A 111 -2.23 4.46 12.35
CA ASN A 111 -2.27 3.04 12.67
C ASN A 111 -3.66 2.45 12.39
N ASP A 112 -4.71 3.19 12.74
CA ASP A 112 -6.09 2.71 12.72
C ASP A 112 -6.82 3.00 11.41
N ILE A 113 -6.37 4.01 10.65
CA ILE A 113 -7.02 4.47 9.42
C ILE A 113 -6.04 4.49 8.25
N GLY A 114 -4.94 5.23 8.36
CA GLY A 114 -4.01 5.45 7.24
C GLY A 114 -3.43 4.15 6.69
N THR A 115 -2.84 3.33 7.58
CA THR A 115 -2.22 2.05 7.24
C THR A 115 -3.26 1.05 6.71
N PRO A 116 -4.40 0.81 7.38
CA PRO A 116 -5.44 -0.07 6.83
C PRO A 116 -5.97 0.36 5.45
N LEU A 117 -6.24 1.66 5.24
CA LEU A 117 -6.70 2.14 3.93
C LEU A 117 -5.67 1.89 2.82
N ALA A 118 -4.39 2.20 3.07
CA ALA A 118 -3.33 1.95 2.12
C ALA A 118 -3.16 0.44 1.86
N MET A 119 -3.16 -0.37 2.92
CA MET A 119 -3.05 -1.83 2.83
C MET A 119 -4.19 -2.44 2.01
N GLY A 120 -5.43 -2.02 2.25
CA GLY A 120 -6.59 -2.47 1.48
C GLY A 120 -6.45 -2.16 -0.01
N ASN A 121 -5.99 -0.96 -0.35
CA ASN A 121 -5.73 -0.58 -1.73
C ASN A 121 -4.63 -1.44 -2.37
N ILE A 122 -3.53 -1.68 -1.65
CA ILE A 122 -2.43 -2.54 -2.10
C ILE A 122 -2.96 -3.95 -2.39
N LEU A 123 -3.65 -4.57 -1.43
CA LEU A 123 -4.15 -5.94 -1.57
C LEU A 123 -5.20 -6.07 -2.69
N VAL A 124 -6.06 -5.06 -2.89
CA VAL A 124 -7.02 -5.07 -4.01
C VAL A 124 -6.31 -4.97 -5.35
N MET A 125 -5.29 -4.11 -5.48
CA MET A 125 -4.55 -3.95 -6.73
C MET A 125 -3.68 -5.17 -7.05
N LEU A 126 -3.01 -5.76 -6.06
CA LEU A 126 -2.20 -6.97 -6.24
C LEU A 126 -3.09 -8.21 -6.42
N GLY A 127 -4.20 -8.32 -5.69
CA GLY A 127 -5.09 -9.47 -5.77
C GLY A 127 -4.36 -10.79 -5.51
N ASP A 128 -4.38 -11.68 -6.50
CA ASP A 128 -3.75 -13.00 -6.41
C ASP A 128 -2.22 -12.95 -6.58
N ASP A 129 -1.68 -11.79 -7.00
CA ASP A 129 -0.24 -11.55 -7.07
C ASP A 129 0.38 -11.25 -5.70
N ALA A 130 -0.41 -10.96 -4.66
CA ALA A 130 0.12 -10.82 -3.30
C ALA A 130 0.51 -12.21 -2.75
N PRO A 131 1.73 -12.40 -2.20
CA PRO A 131 2.13 -13.66 -1.58
C PRO A 131 1.11 -14.09 -0.51
N PRO A 132 0.77 -15.39 -0.39
CA PRO A 132 -0.29 -15.83 0.50
C PRO A 132 -0.13 -15.38 1.96
N ASP A 133 1.09 -15.43 2.49
CA ASP A 133 1.40 -15.04 3.87
C ASP A 133 1.30 -13.52 4.06
N ASP A 134 1.86 -12.73 3.13
CA ASP A 134 1.75 -11.27 3.17
C ASP A 134 0.29 -10.80 3.01
N ARG A 135 -0.48 -11.49 2.17
CA ARG A 135 -1.92 -11.24 2.02
C ARG A 135 -2.67 -11.54 3.31
N ALA A 136 -2.35 -12.63 4.00
CA ALA A 136 -2.95 -12.95 5.28
C ALA A 136 -2.61 -11.90 6.34
N GLY A 137 -1.33 -11.52 6.49
CA GLY A 137 -0.90 -10.48 7.42
C GLY A 137 -1.52 -9.11 7.10
N GLY A 138 -1.63 -8.75 5.83
CA GLY A 138 -2.32 -7.54 5.41
C GLY A 138 -3.82 -7.56 5.76
N ILE A 139 -4.49 -8.71 5.66
CA ILE A 139 -5.88 -8.88 6.12
C ILE A 139 -5.98 -8.73 7.65
N GLU A 140 -5.00 -9.22 8.41
CA GLU A 140 -4.94 -9.01 9.86
C GLU A 140 -4.78 -7.52 10.22
N ILE A 141 -3.96 -6.78 9.47
CA ILE A 141 -3.85 -5.31 9.60
C ILE A 141 -5.19 -4.62 9.35
N LEU A 142 -5.98 -5.08 8.37
CA LEU A 142 -7.32 -4.55 8.13
C LEU A 142 -8.28 -4.90 9.28
N ALA A 143 -8.17 -6.11 9.82
CA ALA A 143 -9.06 -6.64 10.85
C ALA A 143 -8.76 -6.11 12.26
N ARG A 144 -7.57 -5.53 12.50
CA ARG A 144 -7.15 -5.06 13.84
C ARG A 144 -7.99 -3.91 14.40
N VAL A 145 -8.77 -3.23 13.56
CA VAL A 145 -9.53 -2.04 13.95
C VAL A 145 -11.03 -2.26 13.72
N PRO A 146 -11.86 -2.26 14.77
CA PRO A 146 -13.31 -2.29 14.61
C PRO A 146 -13.85 -0.92 14.19
N ILE A 147 -14.95 -0.91 13.43
CA ILE A 147 -15.70 0.32 13.12
C ILE A 147 -16.27 0.90 14.42
N SER A 148 -15.57 1.87 15.00
CA SER A 148 -15.80 2.34 16.38
C SER A 148 -15.82 3.86 16.54
N LYS A 149 -15.48 4.62 15.49
CA LYS A 149 -15.39 6.08 15.52
C LYS A 149 -16.68 6.74 14.98
N THR A 150 -16.68 8.06 14.88
CA THR A 150 -17.81 8.86 14.38
C THR A 150 -17.40 9.80 13.25
N GLY A 151 -18.39 10.34 12.51
CA GLY A 151 -18.16 11.28 11.42
C GLY A 151 -17.24 10.74 10.34
N GLN A 152 -16.32 11.57 9.86
CA GLN A 152 -15.36 11.19 8.82
C GLN A 152 -14.46 10.02 9.24
N ASN A 153 -14.08 9.94 10.52
CA ASN A 153 -13.28 8.83 11.03
C ASN A 153 -14.05 7.49 10.99
N ARG A 154 -15.38 7.51 11.07
CA ARG A 154 -16.19 6.30 10.88
C ARG A 154 -16.23 5.85 9.43
N ALA A 155 -16.30 6.80 8.49
CA ALA A 155 -16.36 6.49 7.06
C ALA A 155 -15.04 5.93 6.52
N TRP A 156 -13.94 6.13 7.23
CA TRP A 156 -12.61 5.63 6.87
C TRP A 156 -12.25 4.29 7.52
N LEU A 157 -13.04 3.82 8.48
CA LEU A 157 -12.92 2.50 9.09
C LEU A 157 -13.84 1.51 8.36
#